data_AF-A0A2A7HTW4-F1
#
_entry.id   AF-A0A2A7HTW4-F1
#
_cell.length_a   1.000
_cell.length_b   1.000
_cell.length_c   1.000
_cell.angle_alpha   90.00
_cell.angle_beta   90.00
_cell.angle_gamma   90.00
#
_symmetry.space_group_name_H-M   'P 1'
#
loop_
_entity.id
_entity.type
_entity.pdbx_description
1 polymer ?
#
loop_
_entity_poly.entity_id
_entity_poly.type
_entity_poly.pdbx_seq_one_letter_code
_entity_poly.pdbx_strand_id
1 'polypeptide(L)'
;MKRKVNLLGTEDELLYYRFITTEKIKKVERIRNGKFESFKKKSLERQYIAEYEVAAFKFETITDELILPFIDSVQKDKVGFNQYFVTCWRPIIGPRAFRLFIALAQRCQEVDDFCFTTVNALAEELNSSVNTIQAQLEILEENGFVYRFWVSNKTQNCKNEGVLIKVRETLHYLSEKQVNQLPKFQRKKHDEYINRIKFDIRDLFKLLQC
;
A
#
# COMPACT_ATOMS: atom_id res chain seq x y z
N MET A 1 27.89 -24.81 7.84
CA MET A 1 26.66 -24.03 8.06
C MET A 1 26.51 -23.04 6.91
N LYS A 2 25.43 -23.08 6.12
CA LYS A 2 25.14 -22.00 5.17
C LYS A 2 24.88 -20.73 5.98
N ARG A 3 25.54 -19.62 5.67
CA ARG A 3 25.24 -18.33 6.29
C ARG A 3 23.79 -17.97 5.97
N LYS A 4 23.04 -17.53 6.98
CA LYS A 4 21.64 -17.14 6.81
C LYS A 4 21.64 -15.80 6.07
N VAL A 5 21.06 -15.77 4.87
CA VAL A 5 20.83 -14.54 4.12
C VAL A 5 19.55 -13.87 4.60
N ASN A 6 19.53 -12.54 4.63
CA ASN A 6 18.35 -11.74 4.96
C ASN A 6 17.39 -11.62 3.75
N LEU A 7 16.27 -10.90 3.92
CA LEU A 7 15.27 -10.72 2.85
C LEU A 7 15.78 -9.96 1.62
N LEU A 8 16.90 -9.25 1.72
CA LEU A 8 17.54 -8.56 0.60
C LEU A 8 18.64 -9.42 -0.05
N GLY A 9 18.78 -10.68 0.37
CA GLY A 9 19.76 -11.62 -0.15
C GLY A 9 21.20 -11.38 0.32
N THR A 10 21.43 -10.51 1.31
CA THR A 10 22.77 -10.24 1.85
C THR A 10 23.00 -10.92 3.20
N GLU A 11 24.25 -10.97 3.66
CA GLU A 11 24.63 -11.53 4.97
C GLU A 11 24.59 -10.49 6.10
N ASP A 12 24.20 -9.25 5.80
CA ASP A 12 24.11 -8.16 6.77
C ASP A 12 22.97 -8.37 7.76
N GLU A 13 23.15 -7.89 8.99
CA GLU A 13 22.08 -7.85 9.99
C GLU A 13 21.20 -6.62 9.72
N LEU A 14 19.97 -6.85 9.28
CA LEU A 14 19.00 -5.79 8.97
C LEU A 14 17.97 -5.63 10.10
N LEU A 15 17.62 -4.38 10.38
CA LEU A 15 16.53 -4.00 11.27
C LEU A 15 15.37 -3.48 10.43
N TYR A 16 14.21 -4.09 10.63
CA TYR A 16 12.95 -3.69 9.99
C TYR A 16 12.10 -2.92 11.00
N TYR A 17 11.51 -1.81 10.58
CA TYR A 17 10.67 -1.01 11.46
C TYR A 17 9.58 -0.23 10.74
N ARG A 18 8.59 0.22 11.51
CA ARG A 18 7.57 1.18 11.07
C ARG A 18 7.61 2.42 11.95
N PHE A 19 7.10 3.52 11.40
CA PHE A 19 6.90 4.73 12.19
C PHE A 19 5.51 4.70 12.82
N ILE A 20 5.46 4.74 14.15
CA ILE A 20 4.22 4.89 14.91
C ILE A 20 4.10 6.34 15.39
N THR A 21 2.88 6.88 15.28
CA THR A 21 2.61 8.24 15.77
C THR A 21 2.42 8.19 17.27
N THR A 22 3.17 9.03 17.99
CA THR A 22 3.09 9.14 19.45
C THR A 22 2.26 10.35 19.86
N GLU A 23 1.83 10.38 21.13
CA GLU A 23 1.15 11.55 21.70
C GLU A 23 2.12 12.73 21.94
N LYS A 24 3.44 12.49 21.91
CA LYS A 24 4.45 13.52 22.10
C LYS A 24 4.42 14.52 20.94
N ILE A 25 4.32 15.81 21.24
CA ILE A 25 4.30 16.87 20.24
C ILE A 25 5.70 17.48 20.11
N LYS A 26 6.20 17.58 18.87
CA LYS A 26 7.43 18.29 18.51
C LYS A 26 7.10 19.59 17.79
N LYS A 27 7.86 20.65 18.10
CA LYS A 27 7.84 21.91 17.35
C LYS A 27 8.75 21.74 16.13
N VAL A 28 8.21 21.95 14.94
CA VAL A 28 8.94 21.89 13.68
C VAL A 28 8.97 23.28 13.08
N GLU A 29 10.13 23.67 12.60
CA GLU A 29 10.35 24.96 11.94
C GLU A 29 10.62 24.71 10.46
N ARG A 30 9.99 25.50 9.61
CA ARG A 30 10.23 25.48 8.17
C ARG A 30 10.33 26.90 7.65
N ILE A 31 11.09 27.08 6.57
CA ILE A 31 11.11 28.32 5.82
C ILE A 31 10.15 28.16 4.64
N ARG A 32 9.13 29.01 4.57
CA ARG A 32 8.21 29.08 3.44
C ARG A 32 8.17 30.52 2.94
N ASN A 33 8.48 30.74 1.67
CA ASN A 33 8.54 32.07 1.04
C ASN A 33 9.41 33.06 1.85
N GLY A 34 10.56 32.60 2.37
CA GLY A 34 11.48 33.42 3.18
C GLY A 34 11.02 33.73 4.61
N LYS A 35 9.84 33.25 5.04
CA LYS A 35 9.35 33.41 6.42
C LYS A 35 9.53 32.12 7.21
N PHE A 36 9.96 32.26 8.46
CA PHE A 36 9.96 31.17 9.43
C PHE A 36 8.53 30.89 9.88
N GLU A 37 8.07 29.67 9.63
CA GLU A 37 6.82 29.13 10.17
C GLU A 37 7.16 28.05 11.18
N SER A 38 6.60 28.15 12.38
CA SER A 38 6.68 27.08 13.38
C SER A 38 5.32 26.42 13.56
N PHE A 39 5.29 25.09 13.57
CA PHE A 39 4.07 24.31 13.76
C PHE A 39 4.31 23.11 14.66
N LYS A 40 3.24 22.66 15.32
CA LYS A 40 3.24 21.48 16.20
C LYS A 40 2.95 20.24 15.35
N LYS A 41 3.82 19.22 15.43
CA LYS A 41 3.63 17.92 14.78
C LYS A 41 3.81 16.80 15.81
N LYS A 42 2.97 15.77 15.76
CA LYS A 42 3.16 14.57 16.60
C LYS A 42 4.49 13.89 16.24
N SER A 43 5.20 13.40 17.25
CA SER A 43 6.48 12.71 17.08
C SER A 43 6.24 11.30 16.55
N LEU A 44 7.15 10.84 15.71
CA LEU A 44 7.21 9.46 15.25
C LEU A 44 8.24 8.70 16.07
N GLU A 45 7.91 7.46 16.45
CA GLU A 45 8.83 6.50 17.05
C GLU A 45 8.94 5.27 16.15
N ARG A 46 10.08 4.55 16.24
CA ARG A 46 10.29 3.32 15.46
C ARG A 46 9.75 2.14 16.25
N GLN A 47 8.79 1.43 15.66
CA GLN A 47 8.39 0.11 16.12
C GLN A 47 9.16 -0.92 15.28
N TYR A 48 10.10 -1.63 15.92
CA TYR A 48 10.86 -2.68 15.25
C TYR A 48 10.00 -3.95 15.10
N ILE A 49 10.21 -4.65 13.98
CA ILE A 49 9.47 -5.84 13.59
C ILE A 49 10.50 -6.92 13.23
N ALA A 50 10.27 -8.16 13.64
CA ALA A 50 11.21 -9.23 13.33
C ALA A 50 11.15 -9.59 11.84
N GLU A 51 12.29 -9.99 11.26
CA GLU A 51 12.38 -10.35 9.83
C GLU A 51 11.36 -11.43 9.43
N TYR A 52 11.15 -12.44 10.27
CA TYR A 52 10.20 -13.51 9.97
C TYR A 52 8.74 -13.01 9.94
N GLU A 53 8.41 -11.97 10.72
CA GLU A 53 7.08 -11.34 10.69
C GLU A 53 6.91 -10.51 9.42
N VAL A 54 7.97 -9.82 8.97
CA VAL A 54 7.97 -9.10 7.68
C VAL A 54 7.80 -10.09 6.52
N ALA A 55 8.50 -11.22 6.57
CA ALA A 55 8.41 -12.25 5.55
C ALA A 55 7.00 -12.88 5.50
N ALA A 56 6.42 -13.19 6.66
CA ALA A 56 5.12 -13.84 6.78
C ALA A 56 3.92 -12.87 6.66
N PHE A 57 4.15 -11.56 6.55
CA PHE A 57 3.10 -10.55 6.48
C PHE A 57 2.17 -10.79 5.28
N LYS A 58 0.86 -10.78 5.54
CA LYS A 58 -0.19 -10.81 4.52
C LYS A 58 -1.25 -9.75 4.82
N PHE A 59 -1.87 -9.16 3.80
CA PHE A 59 -2.89 -8.13 4.03
C PHE A 59 -4.15 -8.68 4.69
N GLU A 60 -4.43 -9.97 4.47
CA GLU A 60 -5.55 -10.70 5.05
C GLU A 60 -5.42 -10.82 6.58
N THR A 61 -4.20 -10.74 7.15
CA THR A 61 -4.04 -10.79 8.60
C THR A 61 -4.44 -9.48 9.30
N ILE A 62 -4.69 -8.42 8.54
CA ILE A 62 -5.05 -7.10 9.08
C ILE A 62 -6.38 -6.56 8.55
N THR A 63 -7.07 -7.30 7.67
CA THR A 63 -8.39 -6.90 7.12
C THR A 63 -9.33 -8.10 7.00
N ASP A 64 -10.54 -7.98 7.56
CA ASP A 64 -11.61 -9.00 7.46
C ASP A 64 -12.56 -8.75 6.27
N GLU A 65 -12.10 -7.98 5.27
CA GLU A 65 -12.97 -7.47 4.21
C GLU A 65 -13.12 -8.47 3.06
N LEU A 66 -14.30 -8.49 2.42
CA LEU A 66 -14.58 -9.32 1.26
C LEU A 66 -13.61 -8.93 0.12
N ILE A 67 -13.01 -9.94 -0.52
CA ILE A 67 -11.80 -9.78 -1.34
C ILE A 67 -12.11 -10.03 -2.81
N LEU A 68 -11.65 -9.14 -3.69
CA LEU A 68 -11.66 -9.33 -5.15
C LEU A 68 -10.23 -9.52 -5.67
N PRO A 69 -10.01 -10.37 -6.69
CA PRO A 69 -8.73 -10.39 -7.37
C PRO A 69 -8.49 -9.05 -8.08
N PHE A 70 -7.25 -8.56 -8.01
CA PHE A 70 -6.84 -7.30 -8.63
C PHE A 70 -6.85 -7.37 -10.17
N ILE A 71 -6.46 -8.52 -10.71
CA ILE A 71 -6.52 -8.83 -12.14
C ILE A 71 -7.83 -9.59 -12.40
N ASP A 72 -8.66 -9.03 -13.28
CA ASP A 72 -9.89 -9.68 -13.68
C ASP A 72 -9.61 -10.56 -14.90
N SER A 73 -9.49 -11.86 -14.71
CA SER A 73 -9.37 -12.84 -15.79
C SER A 73 -10.74 -13.23 -16.38
N VAL A 74 -11.85 -12.67 -15.89
CA VAL A 74 -13.21 -13.08 -16.26
C VAL A 74 -13.68 -12.41 -17.55
N GLN A 75 -13.01 -11.36 -18.04
CA GLN A 75 -13.22 -10.87 -19.40
C GLN A 75 -12.34 -11.62 -20.39
N LYS A 76 -12.94 -12.63 -21.03
CA LYS A 76 -12.43 -13.36 -22.21
C LYS A 76 -11.43 -12.51 -23.01
N ASP A 77 -10.16 -12.95 -22.96
CA ASP A 77 -9.05 -12.50 -23.80
C ASP A 77 -8.45 -11.09 -23.53
N LYS A 78 -8.77 -10.44 -22.40
CA LYS A 78 -8.12 -9.15 -22.02
C LYS A 78 -7.55 -9.19 -20.61
N VAL A 79 -6.21 -9.18 -20.50
CA VAL A 79 -5.52 -8.88 -19.24
C VAL A 79 -5.74 -7.40 -18.92
N GLY A 80 -6.56 -7.13 -17.91
CA GLY A 80 -6.89 -5.76 -17.48
C GLY A 80 -7.06 -5.66 -15.96
N PHE A 81 -6.95 -4.44 -15.44
CA PHE A 81 -7.26 -4.17 -14.04
C PHE A 81 -8.75 -4.39 -13.78
N ASN A 82 -9.08 -4.94 -12.60
CA ASN A 82 -10.46 -5.07 -12.16
C ASN A 82 -11.20 -3.73 -12.28
N GLN A 83 -12.35 -3.73 -12.95
CA GLN A 83 -13.13 -2.53 -13.24
C GLN A 83 -13.51 -1.75 -11.97
N TYR A 84 -13.67 -2.44 -10.83
CA TYR A 84 -13.94 -1.81 -9.54
C TYR A 84 -12.78 -0.91 -9.10
N PHE A 85 -11.53 -1.33 -9.32
CA PHE A 85 -10.35 -0.51 -9.01
C PHE A 85 -10.33 0.77 -9.85
N VAL A 86 -10.59 0.66 -11.15
CA VAL A 86 -10.57 1.80 -12.07
C VAL A 86 -11.74 2.77 -11.79
N THR A 87 -12.93 2.24 -11.50
CA THR A 87 -14.16 3.05 -11.40
C THR A 87 -14.37 3.64 -10.01
N CYS A 88 -14.06 2.88 -8.96
CA CYS A 88 -14.39 3.22 -7.59
C CYS A 88 -13.15 3.67 -6.80
N TRP A 89 -12.03 2.97 -6.92
CA TRP A 89 -10.83 3.31 -6.15
C TRP A 89 -10.05 4.49 -6.71
N ARG A 90 -9.88 4.58 -8.04
CA ARG A 90 -9.11 5.66 -8.68
C ARG A 90 -9.57 7.08 -8.27
N PRO A 91 -10.88 7.40 -8.17
CA PRO A 91 -11.34 8.70 -7.67
C PRO A 91 -10.96 8.98 -6.20
N ILE A 92 -10.83 7.93 -5.37
CA ILE A 92 -10.52 8.04 -3.94
C ILE A 92 -9.03 8.26 -3.71
N ILE A 93 -8.18 7.42 -4.29
CA ILE A 93 -6.72 7.52 -4.11
C ILE A 93 -6.08 8.55 -5.05
N GLY A 94 -6.80 8.95 -6.09
CA GLY A 94 -6.33 9.90 -7.10
C GLY A 94 -5.40 9.27 -8.15
N PRO A 95 -5.24 9.95 -9.32
CA PRO A 95 -4.56 9.37 -10.48
C PRO A 95 -3.06 9.12 -10.27
N ARG A 96 -2.41 9.92 -9.42
CA ARG A 96 -0.96 9.78 -9.18
C ARG A 96 -0.63 8.59 -8.28
N ALA A 97 -1.35 8.44 -7.16
CA ALA A 97 -1.19 7.27 -6.29
C ALA A 97 -1.61 5.99 -7.02
N PHE A 98 -2.67 6.05 -7.83
CA PHE A 98 -3.07 4.95 -8.71
C PHE A 98 -1.94 4.51 -9.65
N ARG A 99 -1.25 5.44 -10.31
CA ARG A 99 -0.09 5.12 -11.17
C ARG A 99 1.08 4.53 -10.39
N LEU A 100 1.40 5.08 -9.21
CA LEU A 100 2.44 4.55 -8.34
C LEU A 100 2.13 3.11 -7.93
N PHE A 101 0.89 2.83 -7.52
CA PHE A 101 0.47 1.48 -7.16
C PHE A 101 0.68 0.47 -8.29
N ILE A 102 0.30 0.83 -9.52
CA ILE A 102 0.51 -0.03 -10.69
C ILE A 102 2.01 -0.33 -10.89
N ALA A 103 2.86 0.70 -10.80
CA ALA A 103 4.31 0.51 -10.95
C ALA A 103 4.89 -0.40 -9.85
N LEU A 104 4.42 -0.27 -8.61
CA LEU A 104 4.83 -1.14 -7.50
C LEU A 104 4.31 -2.58 -7.69
N ALA A 105 3.06 -2.75 -8.11
CA ALA A 105 2.45 -4.06 -8.35
C ALA A 105 3.18 -4.83 -9.47
N GLN A 106 3.52 -4.14 -10.57
CA GLN A 106 4.28 -4.74 -11.67
C GLN A 106 5.66 -5.25 -11.22
N ARG A 107 6.34 -4.51 -10.33
CA ARG A 107 7.63 -4.94 -9.78
C ARG A 107 7.54 -6.18 -8.91
N CYS A 108 6.48 -6.29 -8.10
CA CYS A 108 6.31 -7.44 -7.22
C CYS A 108 5.95 -8.70 -8.01
N GLN A 109 5.36 -8.57 -9.22
CA GLN A 109 5.04 -9.74 -10.05
C GLN A 109 6.25 -10.48 -10.63
N GLU A 110 7.44 -9.87 -10.59
CA GLU A 110 8.63 -10.42 -11.26
C GLU A 110 9.52 -11.29 -10.35
N VAL A 111 9.47 -11.12 -9.01
CA VAL A 111 10.48 -11.72 -8.11
C VAL A 111 9.91 -12.22 -6.79
N ASP A 112 9.25 -11.34 -6.02
CA ASP A 112 8.77 -11.60 -4.65
C ASP A 112 7.49 -10.80 -4.36
N ASP A 113 6.72 -11.17 -3.33
CA ASP A 113 5.50 -10.46 -2.88
C ASP A 113 5.77 -9.06 -2.28
N PHE A 114 7.00 -8.57 -2.38
CA PHE A 114 7.45 -7.25 -1.97
C PHE A 114 8.40 -6.62 -2.99
N CYS A 115 8.49 -5.30 -2.98
CA CYS A 115 9.57 -4.58 -3.64
C CYS A 115 10.46 -3.88 -2.61
N PHE A 116 11.78 -4.04 -2.73
CA PHE A 116 12.75 -3.25 -1.97
C PHE A 116 13.23 -2.07 -2.83
N THR A 117 13.14 -0.86 -2.28
CA THR A 117 13.51 0.36 -3.01
C THR A 117 13.84 1.51 -2.05
N THR A 118 14.19 2.67 -2.60
CA THR A 118 14.25 3.93 -1.86
C THR A 118 13.21 4.90 -2.42
N VAL A 119 12.73 5.81 -1.58
CA VAL A 119 11.82 6.88 -2.03
C VAL A 119 12.48 7.75 -3.12
N ASN A 120 13.80 7.94 -3.03
CA ASN A 120 14.54 8.70 -4.04
C ASN A 120 14.57 7.98 -5.39
N ALA A 121 14.81 6.67 -5.41
CA ALA A 121 14.78 5.88 -6.63
C ALA A 121 13.40 5.89 -7.29
N LEU A 122 12.33 5.74 -6.50
CA LEU A 122 10.95 5.87 -6.98
C LEU A 122 10.66 7.27 -7.56
N ALA A 123 11.19 8.32 -6.92
CA ALA A 123 11.01 9.69 -7.36
C ALA A 123 11.69 9.95 -8.70
N GLU A 124 12.93 9.46 -8.87
CA GLU A 124 13.68 9.56 -10.11
C GLU A 124 12.98 8.84 -11.26
N GLU A 125 12.63 7.56 -11.07
CA GLU A 125 11.97 6.75 -12.08
C GLU A 125 10.62 7.33 -12.54
N LEU A 126 9.81 7.81 -11.60
CA LEU A 126 8.49 8.35 -11.90
C LEU A 126 8.52 9.83 -12.29
N ASN A 127 9.72 10.42 -12.42
CA ASN A 127 9.95 11.83 -12.68
C ASN A 127 9.07 12.72 -11.76
N SER A 128 9.18 12.47 -10.46
CA SER A 128 8.41 13.13 -9.41
C SER A 128 9.31 13.59 -8.28
N SER A 129 8.79 14.45 -7.39
CA SER A 129 9.55 14.83 -6.20
C SER A 129 9.43 13.78 -5.10
N VAL A 130 10.47 13.63 -4.28
CA VAL A 130 10.49 12.75 -3.10
C VAL A 130 9.26 12.96 -2.21
N ASN A 131 8.91 14.23 -1.94
CA ASN A 131 7.73 14.58 -1.14
C ASN A 131 6.42 14.10 -1.79
N THR A 132 6.34 14.14 -3.12
CA THR A 132 5.17 13.68 -3.87
C THR A 132 5.04 12.16 -3.79
N ILE A 133 6.14 11.41 -3.90
CA ILE A 133 6.14 9.95 -3.71
C ILE A 133 5.78 9.58 -2.27
N GLN A 134 6.32 10.28 -1.27
CA GLN A 134 5.95 10.03 0.14
C GLN A 134 4.44 10.20 0.37
N ALA A 135 3.86 11.30 -0.11
CA ALA A 135 2.42 11.55 0.02
C ALA A 135 1.58 10.49 -0.71
N GLN A 136 2.01 10.03 -1.89
CA GLN A 136 1.32 8.95 -2.60
C GLN A 136 1.42 7.61 -1.87
N LEU A 137 2.59 7.26 -1.33
CA LEU A 137 2.77 6.06 -0.52
C LEU A 137 1.92 6.09 0.76
N GLU A 138 1.79 7.26 1.39
CA GLU A 138 0.89 7.46 2.53
C GLU A 138 -0.57 7.20 2.15
N ILE A 139 -1.05 7.79 1.04
CA ILE A 139 -2.40 7.53 0.53
C ILE A 139 -2.62 6.04 0.28
N LEU A 140 -1.67 5.36 -0.38
CA LEU A 140 -1.79 3.93 -0.66
C LEU A 140 -1.81 3.10 0.63
N GLU A 141 -0.98 3.44 1.62
CA GLU A 141 -0.91 2.71 2.88
C GLU A 141 -2.14 2.93 3.76
N GLU A 142 -2.65 4.17 3.84
CA GLU A 142 -3.88 4.52 4.56
C GLU A 142 -5.11 3.82 3.98
N ASN A 143 -5.11 3.57 2.67
CA ASN A 143 -6.16 2.84 1.97
C ASN A 143 -5.79 1.35 1.78
N GLY A 144 -4.84 0.81 2.54
CA GLY A 144 -4.59 -0.63 2.59
C GLY A 144 -4.10 -1.29 1.29
N PHE A 145 -3.49 -0.52 0.37
CA PHE A 145 -2.93 -1.03 -0.89
C PHE A 145 -1.47 -1.46 -0.76
N VAL A 146 -0.72 -0.79 0.11
CA VAL A 146 0.69 -1.09 0.36
C VAL A 146 0.96 -1.11 1.85
N TYR A 147 2.05 -1.75 2.25
CA TYR A 147 2.52 -1.74 3.62
C TYR A 147 4.04 -1.59 3.63
N ARG A 148 4.53 -0.55 4.32
CA ARG A 148 5.94 -0.16 4.30
C ARG A 148 6.67 -0.63 5.55
N PHE A 149 7.81 -1.30 5.35
CA PHE A 149 8.81 -1.62 6.35
C PHE A 149 10.09 -0.87 6.01
N TRP A 150 10.49 0.07 6.85
CA TRP A 150 11.78 0.74 6.71
C TRP A 150 12.91 -0.20 7.12
N VAL A 151 14.02 -0.11 6.41
CA VAL A 151 15.16 -1.01 6.59
C VAL A 151 16.39 -0.20 6.96
N SER A 152 17.05 -0.59 8.05
CA SER A 152 18.37 -0.08 8.41
C SER A 152 19.36 -1.22 8.62
N ASN A 153 20.60 -1.01 8.20
CA ASN A 153 21.67 -2.00 8.29
C ASN A 153 22.44 -1.84 9.59
N LYS A 154 22.27 -2.79 10.51
CA LYS A 154 22.92 -2.77 11.83
C LYS A 154 24.42 -3.03 11.73
N THR A 155 24.85 -3.88 10.79
CA THR A 155 26.27 -4.11 10.49
C THR A 155 26.97 -2.83 10.04
N GLN A 156 26.28 -1.99 9.28
CA GLN A 156 26.79 -0.71 8.75
C GLN A 156 26.35 0.50 9.58
N ASN A 157 26.50 0.43 10.91
CA ASN A 157 26.22 1.55 11.82
C ASN A 157 24.79 2.13 11.69
N CYS A 158 23.80 1.24 11.55
CA CYS A 158 22.38 1.59 11.40
C CYS A 158 22.08 2.50 10.20
N LYS A 159 22.87 2.39 9.11
CA LYS A 159 22.63 3.12 7.86
C LYS A 159 21.23 2.81 7.32
N ASN A 160 20.53 3.83 6.84
CA ASN A 160 19.23 3.64 6.20
C ASN A 160 19.44 3.04 4.79
N GLU A 161 18.90 1.84 4.57
CA GLU A 161 19.00 1.14 3.29
C GLU A 161 17.83 1.46 2.37
N GLY A 162 16.66 1.77 2.94
CA GLY A 162 15.47 2.08 2.16
C GLY A 162 14.19 1.56 2.80
N VAL A 163 13.29 1.09 1.95
CA VAL A 163 11.96 0.60 2.31
C VAL A 163 11.64 -0.67 1.55
N LEU A 164 11.22 -1.69 2.28
CA LEU A 164 10.56 -2.88 1.77
C LEU A 164 9.06 -2.60 1.76
N ILE A 165 8.45 -2.68 0.58
CA ILE A 165 7.03 -2.38 0.37
C ILE A 165 6.35 -3.68 -0.04
N LYS A 166 5.45 -4.19 0.81
CA LYS A 166 4.50 -5.25 0.45
C LYS A 166 3.34 -4.61 -0.31
N VAL A 167 2.92 -5.22 -1.41
CA VAL A 167 1.83 -4.71 -2.27
C VAL A 167 0.65 -5.69 -2.19
N ARG A 168 -0.55 -5.16 -1.98
CA ARG A 168 -1.76 -5.99 -1.89
C ARG A 168 -2.13 -6.53 -3.26
N GLU A 169 -2.24 -7.85 -3.38
CA GLU A 169 -2.66 -8.55 -4.62
C GLU A 169 -4.18 -8.53 -4.85
N THR A 170 -4.90 -8.05 -3.85
CA THR A 170 -6.35 -8.09 -3.79
C THR A 170 -6.96 -6.71 -3.57
N LEU A 171 -8.22 -6.57 -3.97
CA LEU A 171 -9.01 -5.36 -3.76
C LEU A 171 -10.03 -5.61 -2.66
N HIS A 172 -10.12 -4.66 -1.75
CA HIS A 172 -11.22 -4.55 -0.82
C HIS A 172 -12.24 -3.55 -1.34
N TYR A 173 -13.42 -3.56 -0.72
CA TYR A 173 -14.48 -2.61 -1.04
C TYR A 173 -14.25 -1.27 -0.35
N LEU A 174 -14.80 -0.21 -0.94
CA LEU A 174 -14.82 1.09 -0.29
C LEU A 174 -15.65 1.03 0.99
N SER A 175 -15.10 1.60 2.06
CA SER A 175 -15.87 1.92 3.27
C SER A 175 -16.99 2.92 2.95
N GLU A 176 -18.03 2.97 3.78
CA GLU A 176 -19.13 3.93 3.63
C GLU A 176 -18.64 5.38 3.54
N LYS A 177 -17.62 5.72 4.34
CA LYS A 177 -16.99 7.05 4.31
C LYS A 177 -16.35 7.36 2.95
N GLN A 178 -15.71 6.40 2.30
CA GLN A 178 -15.12 6.59 0.98
C GLN A 178 -16.20 6.62 -0.11
N VAL A 179 -17.22 5.76 -0.04
CA VAL A 179 -18.36 5.77 -0.97
C VAL A 179 -19.02 7.15 -0.97
N ASN A 180 -19.17 7.79 0.19
CA ASN A 180 -19.76 9.12 0.30
C ASN A 180 -18.93 10.24 -0.35
N GLN A 181 -17.62 10.02 -0.56
CA GLN A 181 -16.75 10.95 -1.27
C GLN A 181 -16.88 10.83 -2.79
N LEU A 182 -17.46 9.74 -3.30
CA LEU A 182 -17.63 9.54 -4.73
C LEU A 182 -18.71 10.46 -5.32
N PRO A 183 -18.49 10.99 -6.54
CA PRO A 183 -19.54 11.52 -7.41
C PRO A 183 -20.74 10.58 -7.53
N LYS A 184 -21.95 11.16 -7.69
CA LYS A 184 -23.22 10.41 -7.75
C LYS A 184 -23.20 9.27 -8.77
N PHE A 185 -22.60 9.49 -9.94
CA PHE A 185 -22.46 8.47 -10.97
C PHE A 185 -21.60 7.27 -10.52
N GLN A 186 -20.47 7.54 -9.85
CA GLN A 186 -19.55 6.50 -9.37
C GLN A 186 -20.13 5.76 -8.16
N ARG A 187 -20.89 6.44 -7.28
CA ARG A 187 -21.69 5.76 -6.24
C ARG A 187 -22.68 4.76 -6.83
N LYS A 188 -23.42 5.15 -7.86
CA LYS A 188 -24.33 4.23 -8.54
C LYS A 188 -23.59 3.00 -9.07
N LYS A 189 -22.42 3.20 -9.67
CA LYS A 189 -21.57 2.09 -10.16
C LYS A 189 -21.05 1.20 -9.05
N HIS A 190 -20.66 1.78 -7.92
CA HIS A 190 -20.33 1.04 -6.72
C HIS A 190 -21.49 0.14 -6.28
N ASP A 191 -22.69 0.70 -6.14
CA ASP A 191 -23.86 -0.03 -5.64
C ASP A 191 -24.31 -1.13 -6.63
N GLU A 192 -24.28 -0.84 -7.94
CA GLU A 192 -24.50 -1.84 -9.00
C GLU A 192 -23.54 -3.03 -8.85
N TYR A 193 -22.27 -2.75 -8.60
CA TYR A 193 -21.23 -3.78 -8.45
C TYR A 193 -21.44 -4.63 -7.18
N ILE A 194 -21.69 -4.00 -6.04
CA ILE A 194 -21.97 -4.69 -4.77
C ILE A 194 -23.23 -5.57 -4.89
N ASN A 195 -24.29 -5.07 -5.51
CA ASN A 195 -25.53 -5.81 -5.67
C ASN A 195 -25.35 -7.04 -6.58
N ARG A 196 -24.55 -6.92 -7.64
CA ARG A 196 -24.22 -8.06 -8.52
C ARG A 196 -23.54 -9.18 -7.73
N ILE A 197 -22.52 -8.85 -6.94
CA ILE A 197 -21.78 -9.85 -6.15
C ILE A 197 -22.68 -10.50 -5.09
N LYS A 198 -23.51 -9.72 -4.39
CA LYS A 198 -24.45 -10.27 -3.42
C LYS A 198 -25.44 -11.24 -4.06
N PHE A 199 -25.86 -10.95 -5.30
CA PHE A 199 -26.73 -11.83 -6.06
C PHE A 199 -26.00 -13.14 -6.44
N ASP A 200 -24.79 -13.03 -7.00
CA ASP A 200 -23.96 -14.18 -7.40
C ASP A 200 -23.66 -15.12 -6.22
N ILE A 201 -23.28 -14.56 -5.06
CA ILE A 201 -23.03 -15.34 -3.83
C ILE A 201 -24.30 -16.07 -3.37
N ARG A 202 -25.45 -15.39 -3.38
CA ARG A 202 -26.72 -15.96 -2.94
C ARG A 202 -27.14 -17.13 -3.82
N ASP A 203 -26.92 -17.04 -5.13
CA ASP A 203 -27.25 -18.14 -6.04
C ASP A 203 -26.24 -19.30 -5.94
N LEU A 204 -24.97 -19.02 -5.64
CA LEU A 204 -23.97 -20.05 -5.31
C LEU A 204 -24.37 -20.87 -4.08
N PHE A 205 -24.87 -20.22 -3.03
CA PHE A 205 -25.36 -20.92 -1.84
C PHE A 205 -26.60 -21.76 -2.10
N LYS A 206 -27.51 -21.33 -2.99
CA LYS A 206 -28.67 -22.16 -3.38
C LYS A 206 -28.24 -23.41 -4.14
N LEU A 207 -27.18 -23.34 -4.96
CA LEU A 207 -26.66 -24.49 -5.70
C LEU A 207 -25.94 -25.50 -4.80
N LEU A 208 -25.37 -25.06 -3.68
CA LEU A 208 -24.68 -25.92 -2.70
C LEU A 208 -25.62 -26.52 -1.64
N GLN A 209 -26.91 -26.16 -1.66
CA GLN A 209 -27.96 -26.71 -0.78
C GLN A 209 -28.85 -27.75 -1.48
N CYS A 210 -28.53 -28.11 -2.73
CA CYS A 210 -29.13 -29.22 -3.48
C CYS A 210 -28.18 -30.43 -3.48
#